data_AF-A0A1V4R076-F1
#
_entry.id   AF-A0A1V4R076-F1
#
_cell.length_a   1.000
_cell.length_b   1.000
_cell.length_c   1.000
_cell.angle_alpha   90.00
_cell.angle_beta   90.00
_cell.angle_gamma   90.00
#
_symmetry.space_group_name_H-M   'P 1'
#
loop_
_entity.id
_entity.type
_entity.pdbx_description
1 polymer ?
#
loop_
_entity_poly.entity_id
_entity_poly.type
_entity_poly.pdbx_seq_one_letter_code
_entity_poly.pdbx_strand_id
1 'polypeptide(L)'
;MQTLIRIKPHHFLDIITSFGGGQRTFEPSPYGHAVHTVSERILSDRTVPLELALGMDDICAPCRKNQDGVCVDTIDTSFRPEAPSSKGAWNERIDLRWFERLGLKQGERLTASGNADLMLRVPKLKLTLEP
;
A
#
# COMPACT_ATOMS: atom_id res chain seq x y z
N MET A 1 5.43 -21.90 -7.72
CA MET A 1 4.85 -20.97 -8.71
C MET A 1 4.97 -19.57 -8.14
N GLN A 2 5.60 -18.63 -8.86
CA GLN A 2 5.60 -17.23 -8.44
C GLN A 2 4.19 -16.68 -8.65
N THR A 3 3.43 -16.54 -7.56
CA THR A 3 2.11 -15.94 -7.61
C THR A 3 2.29 -14.41 -7.54
N LEU A 4 1.84 -13.73 -8.59
CA LEU A 4 1.72 -12.26 -8.64
C LEU A 4 1.04 -11.73 -7.37
N ILE A 5 1.50 -10.60 -6.85
CA ILE A 5 0.83 -9.88 -5.76
C ILE A 5 0.25 -8.58 -6.32
N ARG A 6 -1.07 -8.40 -6.22
CA ARG A 6 -1.69 -7.09 -6.45
C ARG A 6 -1.55 -6.27 -5.18
N ILE A 7 -0.96 -5.08 -5.28
CA ILE A 7 -0.69 -4.24 -4.11
C ILE A 7 -0.90 -2.77 -4.41
N LYS A 8 -1.51 -2.05 -3.47
CA LYS A 8 -1.55 -0.58 -3.51
C LYS A 8 -0.15 -0.01 -3.24
N PRO A 9 0.26 1.07 -3.91
CA PRO A 9 1.58 1.65 -3.68
C PRO A 9 1.77 2.10 -2.21
N HIS A 10 0.76 2.65 -1.54
CA HIS A 10 0.92 3.00 -0.12
C HIS A 10 1.10 1.78 0.78
N HIS A 11 0.39 0.67 0.55
CA HIS A 11 0.58 -0.54 1.34
C HIS A 11 1.99 -1.12 1.17
N PHE A 12 2.53 -1.11 -0.05
CA PHE A 12 3.92 -1.51 -0.26
C PHE A 12 4.87 -0.63 0.56
N LEU A 13 4.68 0.69 0.51
CA LEU A 13 5.47 1.63 1.31
C LEU A 13 5.32 1.40 2.82
N ASP A 14 4.11 1.17 3.32
CA ASP A 14 3.87 0.86 4.73
C ASP A 14 4.68 -0.38 5.17
N ILE A 15 4.70 -1.44 4.36
CA ILE A 15 5.49 -2.65 4.64
C ILE A 15 6.98 -2.32 4.69
N ILE A 16 7.50 -1.58 3.71
CA ILE A 16 8.92 -1.23 3.66
C ILE A 16 9.31 -0.29 4.81
N THR A 17 8.46 0.68 5.15
CA THR A 17 8.67 1.60 6.28
C THR A 17 8.66 0.84 7.61
N SER A 18 7.70 -0.06 7.83
CA SER A 18 7.68 -0.95 8.99
C SER A 18 8.95 -1.79 9.08
N PHE A 19 9.37 -2.40 7.97
CA PHE A 19 10.60 -3.18 7.90
C PHE A 19 11.84 -2.33 8.22
N GLY A 20 11.94 -1.13 7.65
CA GLY A 20 13.00 -0.15 7.94
C GLY A 20 13.01 0.28 9.41
N GLY A 21 11.84 0.35 10.05
CA GLY A 21 11.67 0.59 11.49
C GLY A 21 11.99 -0.60 12.40
N GLY A 22 12.45 -1.73 11.85
CA GLY A 22 12.85 -2.91 12.62
C GLY A 22 11.78 -3.98 12.74
N GLN A 23 10.56 -3.77 12.21
CA GLN A 23 9.53 -4.80 12.19
C GLN A 23 9.97 -5.97 11.30
N ARG A 24 9.82 -7.20 11.80
CA ARG A 24 10.18 -8.43 11.06
C ARG A 24 9.01 -9.37 10.90
N THR A 25 8.07 -9.34 11.84
CA THR A 25 6.84 -10.11 11.81
C THR A 25 5.64 -9.17 11.69
N PHE A 26 4.60 -9.66 11.02
CA PHE A 26 3.34 -8.96 10.86
C PHE A 26 2.25 -9.90 11.36
N GLU A 27 1.39 -9.41 12.24
CA GLU A 27 0.34 -10.23 12.85
C GLU A 27 -0.98 -10.12 12.08
N PRO A 28 -1.84 -11.15 12.14
CA PRO A 28 -3.21 -11.05 11.63
C PRO A 28 -3.96 -9.87 12.23
N SER A 29 -4.70 -9.16 11.38
CA SER A 29 -5.53 -8.04 11.81
C SER A 29 -6.90 -8.52 12.31
N PRO A 30 -7.50 -7.88 13.33
CA PRO A 30 -8.90 -8.11 13.71
C PRO A 30 -9.90 -7.89 12.57
N TYR A 31 -9.53 -7.11 11.55
CA TYR A 31 -10.33 -6.91 10.34
C TYR A 31 -10.18 -8.02 9.30
N GLY A 32 -9.23 -8.95 9.48
CA GLY A 32 -8.99 -10.08 8.57
C GLY A 32 -8.19 -9.75 7.32
N HIS A 33 -7.69 -8.51 7.17
CA HIS A 33 -6.84 -8.16 6.02
C HIS A 33 -5.48 -8.89 6.06
N ALA A 34 -4.98 -9.26 4.89
CA ALA A 34 -3.84 -10.17 4.68
C ALA A 34 -2.46 -9.49 4.75
N VAL A 35 -2.32 -8.40 5.52
CA VAL A 35 -1.04 -7.70 5.63
C VAL A 35 0.08 -8.64 6.09
N HIS A 36 -0.21 -9.54 7.03
CA HIS A 36 0.74 -10.52 7.53
C HIS A 36 1.29 -11.46 6.46
N THR A 37 0.42 -12.14 5.72
CA THR A 37 0.84 -13.09 4.68
C THR A 37 1.44 -12.40 3.46
N VAL A 38 0.93 -11.21 3.08
CA VAL A 38 1.50 -10.45 1.95
C VAL A 38 2.89 -9.92 2.30
N SER A 39 3.08 -9.36 3.51
CA SER A 39 4.41 -8.95 3.99
C SER A 39 5.39 -10.11 4.03
N GLU A 40 5.00 -11.26 4.58
CA GLU A 40 5.83 -12.46 4.63
C GLU A 40 6.32 -12.88 3.24
N ARG A 41 5.42 -12.88 2.25
CA ARG A 41 5.76 -13.21 0.84
C ARG A 41 6.75 -12.21 0.25
N ILE A 42 6.52 -10.91 0.42
CA ILE A 42 7.40 -9.85 -0.10
C ILE A 42 8.79 -9.91 0.54
N LEU A 43 8.86 -10.18 1.85
CA LEU A 43 10.12 -10.18 2.59
C LEU A 43 10.94 -11.47 2.38
N SER A 44 10.26 -12.61 2.20
CA SER A 44 10.91 -13.90 1.90
C SER A 44 11.38 -14.01 0.45
N ASP A 45 10.67 -13.41 -0.50
CA ASP A 45 11.07 -13.33 -1.91
C ASP A 45 10.92 -11.91 -2.45
N ARG A 46 12.02 -11.17 -2.46
CA ARG A 46 12.04 -9.79 -2.97
C ARG A 46 11.90 -9.71 -4.49
N THR A 47 12.02 -10.82 -5.20
CA THR A 47 11.83 -10.89 -6.65
C THR A 47 10.39 -11.18 -7.05
N VAL A 48 9.49 -11.40 -6.07
CA VAL A 48 8.08 -11.63 -6.33
C VAL A 48 7.50 -10.49 -7.18
N PRO A 49 6.78 -10.81 -8.28
CA PRO A 49 6.13 -9.80 -9.09
C PRO A 49 5.04 -9.07 -8.29
N LEU A 50 5.07 -7.75 -8.32
CA LEU A 50 4.07 -6.84 -7.75
C LEU A 50 3.35 -6.13 -8.89
N GLU A 51 2.02 -6.21 -8.95
CA GLU A 51 1.19 -5.40 -9.86
C GLU A 51 0.53 -4.27 -9.06
N LEU A 52 0.81 -3.03 -9.46
CA LEU A 52 0.28 -1.85 -8.78
C LEU A 52 -1.22 -1.71 -9.02
N ALA A 53 -1.98 -1.59 -7.94
CA ALA A 53 -3.44 -1.50 -7.98
C ALA A 53 -3.96 -0.19 -7.36
N LEU A 54 -5.05 0.32 -7.92
CA LEU A 54 -5.99 1.22 -7.26
C LEU A 54 -7.20 0.40 -6.80
N GLY A 55 -7.94 0.88 -5.80
CA GLY A 55 -9.07 0.12 -5.23
C GLY A 55 -8.58 -1.10 -4.42
N MET A 56 -9.31 -2.20 -4.38
CA MET A 56 -8.90 -3.35 -3.55
C MET A 56 -7.66 -4.09 -4.08
N ASP A 57 -6.81 -4.54 -3.17
CA ASP A 57 -5.60 -5.33 -3.43
C ASP A 57 -5.60 -6.63 -2.61
N ASP A 58 -4.52 -7.42 -2.70
CA ASP A 58 -4.46 -8.73 -2.05
C ASP A 58 -4.47 -8.65 -0.52
N ILE A 59 -4.00 -7.53 0.05
CA ILE A 59 -4.12 -7.26 1.48
C ILE A 59 -5.59 -7.04 1.84
N CYS A 60 -6.33 -6.29 1.03
CA CYS A 60 -7.72 -5.96 1.29
C CYS A 60 -8.70 -7.10 1.00
N ALA A 61 -8.39 -8.00 0.07
CA ALA A 61 -9.32 -9.00 -0.43
C ALA A 61 -10.07 -9.79 0.68
N PRO A 62 -9.41 -10.33 1.72
CA PRO A 62 -10.10 -11.07 2.79
C PRO A 62 -10.63 -10.18 3.93
N CYS A 63 -10.49 -8.86 3.84
CA CYS A 63 -10.91 -7.96 4.89
C CYS A 63 -12.43 -7.97 5.06
N ARG A 64 -12.92 -8.05 6.30
CA ARG A 64 -14.38 -7.98 6.58
C ARG A 64 -15.03 -6.64 6.20
N LYS A 65 -14.22 -5.60 5.95
CA LYS A 65 -14.64 -4.28 5.48
C LYS A 65 -14.65 -4.17 3.96
N ASN A 66 -14.17 -5.19 3.25
CA ASN A 66 -14.36 -5.32 1.81
C ASN A 66 -15.76 -5.90 1.55
N GLN A 67 -16.67 -5.09 1.02
CA GLN A 67 -17.99 -5.51 0.56
C GLN A 67 -18.01 -5.34 -0.96
N ASP A 68 -18.01 -6.47 -1.69
CA ASP A 68 -18.08 -6.52 -3.14
C ASP A 68 -17.04 -5.64 -3.86
N GLY A 69 -15.80 -5.63 -3.35
CA GLY A 69 -14.70 -4.85 -3.91
C GLY A 69 -14.66 -3.39 -3.43
N VAL A 70 -15.49 -3.02 -2.46
CA VAL A 70 -15.56 -1.66 -1.90
C VAL A 70 -15.24 -1.68 -0.41
N CYS A 71 -14.36 -0.78 0.03
CA CYS A 71 -14.08 -0.60 1.46
C CYS A 71 -15.16 0.24 2.12
N VAL A 72 -15.92 -0.36 3.03
CA VAL A 72 -16.96 0.33 3.82
C VAL A 72 -16.45 0.90 5.15
N ASP A 73 -15.13 0.88 5.36
CA ASP A 73 -14.50 1.46 6.55
C ASP A 73 -14.41 2.99 6.44
N THR A 74 -14.40 3.67 7.58
CA THR A 74 -14.32 5.13 7.66
C THR A 74 -13.01 5.58 8.29
N ILE A 75 -12.61 6.82 8.04
CA ILE A 75 -11.51 7.47 8.74
C ILE A 75 -12.03 8.54 9.70
N ASP A 76 -11.26 8.82 10.75
CA ASP A 76 -11.46 10.01 11.56
C ASP A 76 -11.04 11.25 10.76
N THR A 77 -11.99 12.15 10.55
CA THR A 77 -11.79 13.42 9.81
C THR A 77 -11.73 14.63 10.74
N SER A 78 -11.78 14.46 12.07
CA SER A 78 -11.80 15.57 13.04
C SER A 78 -10.59 16.50 12.92
N PHE A 79 -9.44 15.97 12.50
CA PHE A 79 -8.20 16.71 12.25
C PHE A 79 -7.87 16.84 10.75
N ARG A 80 -8.80 16.44 9.87
CA ARG A 80 -8.65 16.48 8.40
C ARG A 80 -10.01 16.78 7.74
N PRO A 81 -10.54 18.01 7.89
CA PRO A 81 -11.91 18.33 7.46
C PRO A 81 -12.14 18.18 5.95
N GLU A 82 -11.09 18.26 5.12
CA GLU A 82 -11.16 18.09 3.67
C GLU A 82 -10.95 16.63 3.20
N ALA A 83 -10.70 15.71 4.13
CA ALA A 83 -10.58 14.29 3.82
C ALA A 83 -11.98 13.67 3.61
N PRO A 84 -12.13 12.77 2.63
CA PRO A 84 -13.37 12.00 2.51
C PRO A 84 -13.53 11.11 3.74
N SER A 85 -14.77 10.93 4.20
CA SER A 85 -15.06 10.05 5.34
C SER A 85 -14.78 8.57 5.04
N SER A 86 -14.85 8.16 3.77
CA SER A 86 -14.51 6.81 3.32
C SER A 86 -12.99 6.58 3.33
N LYS A 87 -12.57 5.52 4.02
CA LYS A 87 -11.17 5.07 3.99
C LYS A 87 -10.74 4.62 2.60
N GLY A 88 -11.64 4.03 1.82
CA GLY A 88 -11.38 3.65 0.44
C GLY A 88 -10.98 4.86 -0.41
N ALA A 89 -11.83 5.90 -0.41
CA ALA A 89 -11.58 7.13 -1.15
C ALA A 89 -10.33 7.88 -0.66
N TRP A 90 -10.08 7.86 0.66
CA TRP A 90 -8.87 8.46 1.22
C TRP A 90 -7.60 7.75 0.75
N ASN A 91 -7.57 6.41 0.85
CA ASN A 91 -6.43 5.62 0.45
C ASN A 91 -6.16 5.73 -1.06
N GLU A 92 -7.21 5.76 -1.89
CA GLU A 92 -7.08 5.99 -3.33
C GLU A 92 -6.44 7.35 -3.64
N ARG A 93 -6.82 8.42 -2.91
CA ARG A 93 -6.17 9.74 -3.04
C ARG A 93 -4.67 9.67 -2.72
N ILE A 94 -4.28 8.89 -1.71
CA ILE A 94 -2.86 8.68 -1.38
C ILE A 94 -2.15 7.91 -2.50
N ASP A 95 -2.77 6.86 -3.04
CA ASP A 95 -2.17 6.05 -4.11
C ASP A 95 -1.98 6.84 -5.40
N LEU A 96 -2.95 7.66 -5.79
CA LEU A 96 -2.83 8.56 -6.94
C LEU A 96 -1.66 9.54 -6.79
N ARG A 97 -1.43 10.07 -5.58
CA ARG A 97 -0.26 10.93 -5.30
C ARG A 97 1.05 10.17 -5.45
N TRP A 98 1.09 8.89 -5.06
CA TRP A 98 2.28 8.06 -5.26
C TRP A 98 2.53 7.75 -6.73
N PHE A 99 1.48 7.45 -7.49
CA PHE A 99 1.58 7.27 -8.95
C PHE A 99 2.13 8.51 -9.63
N GLU A 100 1.56 9.68 -9.36
CA GLU A 100 2.03 10.95 -9.90
C GLU A 100 3.49 11.22 -9.51
N ARG A 101 3.82 11.12 -8.21
CA ARG A 101 5.15 11.45 -7.70
C ARG A 101 6.26 10.55 -8.23
N LEU A 102 5.95 9.28 -8.51
CA LEU A 102 6.91 8.27 -8.96
C LEU A 102 6.86 8.01 -10.46
N GLY A 103 5.92 8.65 -11.18
CA GLY A 103 5.69 8.39 -12.61
C GLY A 103 5.22 6.95 -12.87
N LEU A 104 4.46 6.37 -11.95
CA LEU A 104 3.93 5.00 -12.02
C LEU A 104 2.49 5.00 -12.52
N LYS A 105 2.02 3.83 -12.97
CA LYS A 105 0.62 3.62 -13.37
C LYS A 105 0.01 2.34 -12.81
N GLN A 106 -1.31 2.30 -12.77
CA GLN A 106 -2.05 1.08 -12.46
C GLN A 106 -1.70 -0.04 -13.45
N GLY A 107 -1.57 -1.26 -12.94
CA GLY A 107 -1.20 -2.44 -13.74
C GLY A 107 0.28 -2.52 -14.06
N GLU A 108 1.09 -1.51 -13.70
CA GLU A 108 2.53 -1.59 -13.83
C GLU A 108 3.09 -2.66 -12.90
N ARG A 109 4.07 -3.42 -13.42
CA ARG A 109 4.66 -4.55 -12.72
C ARG A 109 6.08 -4.23 -12.28
N LEU A 110 6.34 -4.47 -11.01
CA LEU A 110 7.60 -4.22 -10.33
C LEU A 110 8.02 -5.45 -9.52
N THR A 111 9.22 -5.41 -8.96
CA THR A 111 9.65 -6.36 -7.92
C THR A 111 10.14 -5.58 -6.71
N ALA A 112 10.05 -6.14 -5.51
CA ALA A 112 10.52 -5.44 -4.31
C ALA A 112 12.03 -5.15 -4.36
N SER A 113 12.84 -6.04 -4.95
CA SER A 113 14.28 -5.82 -5.17
C SER A 113 14.59 -4.78 -6.25
N GLY A 114 13.77 -4.69 -7.30
CA GLY A 114 13.90 -3.65 -8.34
C GLY A 114 13.54 -2.24 -7.85
N ASN A 115 12.93 -2.11 -6.67
CA ASN A 115 12.41 -0.87 -6.13
C ASN A 115 13.40 -0.05 -5.27
N ALA A 116 14.63 -0.54 -5.03
CA ALA A 116 15.69 0.31 -4.48
C ALA A 116 15.88 1.58 -5.36
N ASP A 117 15.71 1.43 -6.67
CA ASP A 117 15.77 2.54 -7.64
C ASP A 117 14.56 3.47 -7.59
N LEU A 118 13.38 2.99 -7.19
CA LEU A 118 12.16 3.80 -7.07
C LEU A 118 12.21 4.71 -5.83
N MET A 119 12.81 4.25 -4.73
CA MET A 119 13.11 5.11 -3.57
C MET A 119 14.15 6.19 -3.91
N LEU A 120 15.08 5.92 -4.83
CA LEU A 120 16.04 6.90 -5.34
C LEU A 120 15.41 7.93 -6.30
N ARG A 121 14.26 7.60 -6.91
CA ARG A 121 13.50 8.50 -7.80
C ARG A 121 12.62 9.49 -7.06
N VAL A 122 12.39 9.31 -5.74
CA VAL A 122 11.75 10.34 -4.92
C VAL A 122 12.70 11.55 -4.94
N PRO A 123 12.31 12.69 -5.56
CA PRO A 123 13.14 13.87 -5.46
C PRO A 123 13.37 14.16 -3.98
N LYS A 124 14.57 14.63 -3.60
CA LYS A 124 14.89 15.19 -2.28
C LYS A 124 14.07 16.47 -2.01
N LEU A 125 12.75 16.42 -2.20
CA LEU A 125 11.81 17.45 -1.84
C LEU A 125 11.43 17.19 -0.40
N LYS A 126 11.71 18.21 0.42
CA LYS A 126 11.35 18.33 1.83
C LYS A 126 10.05 17.58 2.12
N LEU A 127 10.09 16.70 3.13
CA LEU A 127 8.91 16.26 3.87
C LEU A 127 8.30 17.48 4.59
N THR A 128 7.78 18.45 3.84
CA THR A 128 6.79 19.37 4.38
C THR A 128 5.49 18.58 4.36
N LEU A 129 5.19 17.97 5.51
CA LEU A 129 3.82 17.77 5.93
C LEU A 129 3.20 19.17 6.01
N GLU A 130 2.69 19.66 4.88
CA GLU A 130 1.76 20.78 4.92
C GLU A 130 0.50 20.29 5.66
N PRO A 131 -0.05 21.09 6.58
CA PRO A 131 -1.16 20.73 7.47
C PRO A 131 -2.42 20.32 6.72
#